data_AF-A0A933BR48-F1
#
_entry.id   AF-A0A933BR48-F1
#
_cell.length_a   1.000
_cell.length_b   1.000
_cell.length_c   1.000
_cell.angle_alpha   90.00
_cell.angle_beta   90.00
_cell.angle_gamma   90.00
#
_symmetry.space_group_name_H-M   'P 1'
#
loop_
_entity.id
_entity.type
_entity.pdbx_description
1 polymer ?
#
loop_
_entity_poly.entity_id
_entity_poly.type
_entity_poly.pdbx_seq_one_letter_code
_entity_poly.pdbx_strand_id
1 'polypeptide(L)'
;MIEDKELRDLYNVESQERLQHLEAGFLRLEREPANPAVLGELFREAHSLKGASKMVNEKDVEMLAHHMEDILGKAFGGEAAISSETV
;
A
#
# COMPACT_ATOMS: atom_id res chain seq x y z
N MET A 1 -1.37 -16.78 9.71
CA MET A 1 -0.06 -17.11 10.31
C MET A 1 0.68 -18.08 9.41
N ILE A 2 1.59 -17.53 8.61
CA ILE A 2 2.52 -18.24 7.72
C ILE A 2 3.29 -19.30 8.51
N GLU A 3 3.15 -20.60 8.21
CA GLU A 3 3.80 -21.67 8.99
C GLU A 3 5.31 -21.76 8.75
N ASP A 4 5.74 -21.61 7.50
CA ASP A 4 7.14 -21.64 7.10
C ASP A 4 7.86 -20.37 7.60
N LYS A 5 8.92 -20.57 8.39
CA LYS A 5 9.68 -19.48 9.01
C LYS A 5 10.46 -18.66 7.98
N GLU A 6 11.09 -19.28 7.00
CA GLU A 6 11.88 -18.55 6.00
C GLU A 6 10.98 -17.70 5.11
N LEU A 7 9.83 -18.25 4.71
CA LEU A 7 8.81 -17.50 3.98
C LEU A 7 8.23 -16.35 4.80
N ARG A 8 8.00 -16.58 6.10
CA ARG A 8 7.51 -15.53 7.01
C ARG A 8 8.53 -14.41 7.18
N ASP A 9 9.79 -14.74 7.38
CA ASP A 9 10.86 -13.76 7.55
C ASP A 9 11.03 -12.93 6.27
N LEU A 10 11.01 -13.57 5.10
CA LEU A 10 11.04 -12.89 3.80
C LEU A 10 9.84 -11.96 3.62
N TYR A 11 8.62 -12.45 3.86
CA TYR A 11 7.40 -11.66 3.77
C TYR A 11 7.42 -10.45 4.69
N ASN A 12 7.92 -10.60 5.92
CA ASN A 12 8.03 -9.51 6.88
C ASN A 12 8.99 -8.42 6.40
N VAL A 13 10.16 -8.81 5.87
CA VAL A 13 11.14 -7.85 5.34
C VAL A 13 10.57 -7.09 4.14
N GLU A 14 9.98 -7.81 3.18
CA GLU A 14 9.36 -7.18 2.00
C GLU A 14 8.21 -6.26 2.41
N SER A 15 7.33 -6.71 3.30
CA SER A 15 6.20 -5.91 3.78
C SER A 15 6.68 -4.64 4.48
N GLN A 16 7.75 -4.71 5.27
CA GLN A 16 8.32 -3.56 5.96
C GLN A 16 8.86 -2.51 4.98
N GLU A 17 9.55 -2.93 3.92
CA GLU A 17 10.07 -2.03 2.88
C GLU A 17 8.93 -1.29 2.18
N ARG A 18 7.85 -2.02 1.82
CA ARG A 18 6.66 -1.43 1.20
C ARG A 18 5.97 -0.43 2.12
N LEU A 19 5.83 -0.77 3.40
CA LEU A 19 5.24 0.13 4.41
C LEU A 19 6.05 1.43 4.56
N GLN A 20 7.38 1.36 4.50
CA GLN A 20 8.25 2.54 4.53
C GLN A 20 8.05 3.43 3.29
N HIS A 21 7.92 2.83 2.10
CA HIS A 21 7.62 3.59 0.88
C HIS A 21 6.22 4.22 0.93
N LEU A 22 5.23 3.49 1.45
CA LEU A 22 3.88 4.00 1.65
C LEU A 22 3.88 5.21 2.61
N GLU A 23 4.52 5.09 3.77
CA GLU A 23 4.66 6.18 4.74
C GLU A 23 5.33 7.42 4.10
N ALA A 24 6.46 7.24 3.42
CA ALA A 24 7.16 8.33 2.76
C ALA A 24 6.32 9.00 1.64
N GLY A 25 5.57 8.21 0.88
CA GLY A 25 4.67 8.72 -0.15
C GLY A 25 3.49 9.49 0.42
N PHE A 26 2.88 9.03 1.52
CA PHE A 26 1.79 9.75 2.18
C PHE A 26 2.25 11.10 2.74
N LEU A 27 3.42 11.16 3.36
CA LEU A 27 4.02 12.43 3.82
C LEU A 27 4.25 13.42 2.65
N ARG A 28 4.55 12.92 1.45
CA ARG A 28 4.66 13.77 0.25
C ARG A 28 3.29 14.28 -0.21
N LEU A 29 2.25 13.43 -0.14
CA LEU A 29 0.88 13.84 -0.48
C LEU A 29 0.32 14.91 0.46
N GLU A 30 0.77 15.01 1.72
CA GLU A 30 0.36 16.12 2.60
C GLU A 30 0.66 17.50 2.01
N ARG A 31 1.74 17.60 1.22
CA ARG A 31 2.17 18.84 0.55
C ARG A 31 1.67 18.92 -0.88
N GLU A 32 1.56 17.78 -1.54
CA GLU A 32 1.23 17.67 -2.97
C GLU A 32 0.11 16.64 -3.21
N PRO A 33 -1.12 16.88 -2.73
CA PRO A 33 -2.17 15.85 -2.61
C PRO A 33 -2.69 15.31 -3.94
N ALA A 34 -2.44 16.01 -5.04
CA ALA A 34 -2.84 15.61 -6.38
C ALA A 34 -1.63 15.23 -7.27
N ASN A 35 -0.45 14.97 -6.69
CA ASN A 35 0.73 14.62 -7.47
C ASN A 35 0.56 13.21 -8.07
N PRO A 36 0.36 13.06 -9.39
CA PRO A 36 0.07 11.77 -10.01
C PRO A 36 1.25 10.80 -9.92
N ALA A 37 2.49 11.30 -9.84
CA ALA A 37 3.66 10.45 -9.68
C ALA A 37 3.66 9.77 -8.30
N VAL A 38 3.35 10.52 -7.25
CA VAL A 38 3.26 10.02 -5.87
C VAL A 38 2.08 9.05 -5.72
N LEU A 39 0.91 9.43 -6.25
CA LEU A 39 -0.27 8.56 -6.23
C LEU A 39 -0.02 7.24 -6.95
N GLY A 40 0.63 7.27 -8.12
CA GLY A 40 0.98 6.07 -8.86
C GLY A 40 2.03 5.19 -8.14
N GLU A 41 2.98 5.80 -7.43
CA GLU A 41 3.94 5.09 -6.58
C GLU A 41 3.24 4.36 -5.43
N LEU A 42 2.42 5.08 -4.66
CA LEU A 42 1.63 4.52 -3.56
C LEU A 42 0.70 3.39 -4.02
N PHE A 43 0.01 3.57 -5.15
CA PHE A 43 -0.87 2.55 -5.72
C PHE A 43 -0.10 1.25 -6.01
N ARG A 44 1.11 1.35 -6.59
CA ARG A 44 1.94 0.17 -6.88
C ARG A 44 2.42 -0.52 -5.60
N GLU A 45 2.82 0.23 -4.59
CA GLU A 45 3.25 -0.35 -3.31
C GLU A 45 2.10 -1.08 -2.60
N ALA A 46 0.90 -0.48 -2.56
CA ALA A 46 -0.29 -1.12 -2.04
C ALA A 46 -0.65 -2.39 -2.84
N HIS A 47 -0.55 -2.33 -4.17
CA HIS A 47 -0.82 -3.48 -5.05
C HIS A 47 0.15 -4.64 -4.81
N SER A 48 1.44 -4.33 -4.67
CA SER A 48 2.44 -5.35 -4.40
C SER A 48 2.29 -5.93 -2.99
N LEU A 49 1.97 -5.12 -1.98
CA LEU A 49 1.70 -5.61 -0.62
C LEU A 49 0.48 -6.54 -0.60
N LYS A 50 -0.59 -6.21 -1.33
CA LYS A 50 -1.76 -7.07 -1.52
C LYS A 50 -1.36 -8.41 -2.14
N GLY A 51 -0.58 -8.37 -3.22
CA GLY A 51 -0.08 -9.56 -3.93
C GLY A 51 0.74 -10.48 -3.02
N ALA A 52 1.72 -9.91 -2.30
CA ALA A 52 2.54 -10.64 -1.34
C ALA A 52 1.68 -11.28 -0.23
N SER A 53 0.76 -10.52 0.36
CA SER A 53 -0.15 -10.99 1.42
C SER A 53 -1.02 -12.17 0.95
N LYS A 54 -1.54 -12.07 -0.29
CA LYS A 54 -2.34 -13.12 -0.91
C LYS A 54 -1.54 -14.40 -1.15
N MET A 55 -0.27 -14.28 -1.57
CA MET A 55 0.60 -15.43 -1.82
C MET A 55 0.88 -16.26 -0.57
N VAL A 56 0.96 -15.60 0.59
CA VAL A 56 1.21 -16.24 1.89
C VAL A 56 -0.07 -16.47 2.72
N ASN A 57 -1.25 -16.18 2.14
CA ASN A 57 -2.56 -16.32 2.77
C ASN A 57 -2.73 -15.51 4.08
N GLU A 58 -2.07 -14.34 4.17
CA GLU A 58 -2.27 -13.37 5.26
C GLU A 58 -3.44 -12.43 4.91
N LYS A 59 -4.66 -12.92 5.16
CA LYS A 59 -5.91 -12.31 4.71
C LYS A 59 -6.16 -10.91 5.26
N ASP A 60 -5.79 -10.66 6.52
CA ASP A 60 -6.04 -9.36 7.15
C ASP A 60 -5.23 -8.25 6.46
N VAL A 61 -3.98 -8.54 6.10
CA VAL A 61 -3.11 -7.61 5.38
C VAL A 61 -3.55 -7.49 3.91
N GLU A 62 -3.95 -8.59 3.27
CA GLU A 62 -4.52 -8.57 1.91
C GLU A 62 -5.72 -7.62 1.83
N MET A 63 -6.66 -7.72 2.78
CA MET A 63 -7.85 -6.85 2.82
C MET A 63 -7.49 -5.38 3.02
N LEU A 64 -6.57 -5.09 3.95
CA LEU A 64 -6.13 -3.71 4.19
C LEU A 64 -5.46 -3.11 2.95
N ALA A 65 -4.53 -3.84 2.35
CA ALA A 65 -3.82 -3.40 1.14
C ALA A 65 -4.78 -3.21 -0.05
N HIS A 66 -5.81 -4.06 -0.16
CA HIS A 66 -6.86 -3.88 -1.17
C HIS A 66 -7.66 -2.59 -0.97
N HIS A 67 -8.08 -2.29 0.26
CA HIS A 67 -8.76 -1.02 0.55
C HIS A 67 -7.89 0.20 0.24
N MET A 68 -6.60 0.14 0.55
CA MET A 68 -5.64 1.19 0.19
C MET A 68 -5.53 1.33 -1.33
N GLU A 69 -5.39 0.23 -2.06
CA GLU A 69 -5.34 0.21 -3.53
C GLU A 69 -6.59 0.86 -4.15
N ASP A 70 -7.78 0.56 -3.63
CA ASP A 70 -9.05 1.14 -4.11
C ASP A 70 -9.10 2.67 -3.92
N ILE A 71 -8.69 3.17 -2.74
CA ILE A 71 -8.67 4.60 -2.43
C ILE A 71 -7.65 5.32 -3.32
N LEU A 72 -6.43 4.78 -3.41
CA LEU A 72 -5.35 5.34 -4.21
C LEU A 72 -5.66 5.29 -5.71
N GLY A 73 -6.33 4.23 -6.17
CA GLY A 73 -6.77 4.09 -7.56
C GLY A 73 -7.77 5.18 -7.96
N LYS A 74 -8.78 5.44 -7.11
CA LYS A 74 -9.74 6.54 -7.34
C LYS A 74 -9.04 7.90 -7.34
N ALA A 75 -8.10 8.11 -6.42
CA ALA A 75 -7.34 9.35 -6.37
C ALA A 75 -6.47 9.56 -7.62
N PHE A 76 -5.78 8.52 -8.06
CA PHE A 76 -4.95 8.55 -9.28
C PHE A 76 -5.79 8.79 -10.55
N GLY A 77 -7.01 8.22 -10.60
CA GLY A 77 -7.98 8.47 -11.67
C GLY A 77 -8.63 9.86 -11.63
N GLY A 78 -8.38 10.66 -10.59
CA GLY A 78 -9.02 11.96 -10.38
C GLY A 78 -10.48 11.87 -9.92
N GLU A 79 -10.93 10.69 -9.48
CA GLU A 79 -12.29 10.41 -9.01
C GLU A 79 -12.48 10.73 -7.51
N ALA A 80 -11.38 10.87 -6.75
CA ALA A 80 -11.39 11.22 -5.33
C ALA A 80 -10.24 12.17 -5.00
N ALA A 81 -10.46 13.08 -4.03
CA ALA A 81 -9.39 13.90 -3.47
C ALA A 81 -8.80 13.18 -2.24
N ILE A 82 -7.48 13.13 -2.13
CA ILE A 82 -6.80 12.68 -0.92
C ILE A 82 -6.71 13.85 0.05
N SER A 83 -7.17 13.66 1.28
CA SER A 83 -7.03 14.60 2.39
C SER A 83 -6.49 13.88 3.63
N SER A 84 -6.05 14.63 4.63
CA SER A 84 -5.63 14.10 5.94
C SER A 84 -6.73 13.37 6.73
N GLU A 85 -7.98 13.38 6.25
CA GLU A 85 -9.09 12.61 6.81
C GLU A 85 -9.29 11.26 6.08
N THR A 86 -8.66 11.10 4.91
CA THR A 86 -8.79 9.94 4.03
C THR A 86 -7.55 9.03 4.09
N VAL A 87 -6.49 9.49 4.75
CA VAL A 87 -5.21 8.78 4.96
C VAL A 87 -4.88 8.77 6.44
#